data_AF-A0A925UI83-F1
#
_entry.id   AF-A0A925UI83-F1
#
_cell.length_a   1.000
_cell.length_b   1.000
_cell.length_c   1.000
_cell.angle_alpha   90.00
_cell.angle_beta   90.00
_cell.angle_gamma   90.00
#
_symmetry.space_group_name_H-M   'P 1'
#
loop_
_entity.id
_entity.type
_entity.pdbx_description
1 polymer ?
#
loop_
_entity_poly.entity_id
_entity_poly.type
_entity_poly.pdbx_seq_one_letter_code
_entity_poly.pdbx_strand_id
1 'polypeptide(L)'
;MRSTPPRAQRGVTLIEACVVLAVVAIVAGSAAPAMQGLIDARRLEGAATQLATDIQFIRSEAVARNEPLRLSLHDTAAGSCYVIHTGDAGQCDCAAPGLAQCSGAAQQIKTARLQAAERVRLQANVGSVLFDPLHGTSTPSGTLRVIGTNG
;
A
#
# COMPACT_ATOMS: atom_id res chain seq x y z
N MET A 1 -8.00 -46.55 60.60
CA MET A 1 -8.45 -45.65 59.52
C MET A 1 -7.83 -44.28 59.76
N ARG A 2 -6.99 -43.77 58.83
CA ARG A 2 -6.32 -42.46 58.96
C ARG A 2 -7.21 -41.38 58.35
N SER A 3 -7.59 -40.38 59.14
CA SER A 3 -8.29 -39.19 58.67
C SER A 3 -7.32 -38.28 57.92
N THR A 4 -7.64 -37.93 56.68
CA THR A 4 -6.86 -36.99 55.87
C THR A 4 -7.33 -35.57 56.21
N PRO A 5 -6.42 -34.62 56.52
CA PRO A 5 -6.85 -33.27 56.89
C PRO A 5 -7.52 -32.55 55.70
N PRO A 6 -8.55 -31.73 55.95
CA PRO A 6 -9.20 -30.96 54.89
C PRO A 6 -8.22 -29.96 54.30
N ARG A 7 -8.08 -29.96 52.97
CA ARG A 7 -7.32 -28.94 52.24
C ARG A 7 -8.03 -27.59 52.40
N ALA A 8 -7.37 -26.61 52.99
CA ALA A 8 -7.85 -25.24 53.04
C ALA A 8 -8.01 -24.69 51.61
N GLN A 9 -9.26 -24.46 51.18
CA GLN A 9 -9.54 -23.72 49.96
C GLN A 9 -9.14 -22.26 50.20
N ARG A 10 -8.10 -21.80 49.49
CA ARG A 10 -7.73 -20.38 49.46
C ARG A 10 -8.72 -19.65 48.56
N GLY A 11 -9.54 -18.77 49.12
CA GLY A 11 -10.39 -17.86 48.36
C GLY A 11 -9.58 -16.70 47.76
N VAL A 12 -10.02 -16.19 46.62
CA VAL A 12 -9.45 -14.99 45.99
C VAL A 12 -9.93 -13.76 46.74
N THR A 13 -9.01 -12.82 47.03
CA THR A 13 -9.39 -11.56 47.67
C THR A 13 -9.93 -10.56 46.63
N LEU A 14 -10.78 -9.63 47.05
CA LEU A 14 -11.30 -8.57 46.15
C LEU A 14 -10.16 -7.76 45.53
N ILE A 15 -9.09 -7.51 46.30
CA ILE A 15 -7.89 -6.81 45.84
C ILE A 15 -7.15 -7.63 44.77
N GLU A 16 -7.02 -8.95 44.94
CA GLU A 16 -6.38 -9.83 43.95
C GLU A 16 -7.15 -9.83 42.63
N ALA A 17 -8.49 -9.87 42.66
CA ALA A 17 -9.31 -9.75 41.47
C ALA A 17 -9.14 -8.38 40.77
N CYS A 18 -9.09 -7.27 41.54
CA CYS A 18 -8.85 -5.94 40.99
C CYS A 18 -7.46 -5.82 40.33
N VAL A 19 -6.42 -6.39 40.94
CA VAL A 19 -5.06 -6.39 40.39
C VAL A 19 -4.99 -7.21 39.10
N VAL A 20 -5.60 -8.40 39.07
CA VAL A 20 -5.64 -9.24 37.86
C VAL A 20 -6.37 -8.52 36.72
N LEU A 21 -7.52 -7.89 36.99
CA LEU A 21 -8.24 -7.10 35.99
C LEU A 21 -7.42 -5.91 35.48
N ALA A 22 -6.70 -5.22 36.37
CA ALA A 22 -5.82 -4.12 35.97
C ALA A 22 -4.69 -4.60 35.05
N VAL A 23 -4.04 -5.73 35.36
CA VAL A 23 -3.00 -6.32 34.52
C VAL A 23 -3.56 -6.75 33.17
N VAL A 24 -4.72 -7.42 33.15
CA VAL A 24 -5.39 -7.84 31.91
C VAL A 24 -5.74 -6.63 31.05
N ALA A 25 -6.24 -5.54 31.63
CA ALA A 25 -6.56 -4.31 30.90
C ALA A 25 -5.31 -3.67 30.26
N ILE A 26 -4.18 -3.64 30.99
CA ILE A 26 -2.91 -3.13 30.47
C ILE A 26 -2.41 -4.00 29.30
N VAL A 27 -2.43 -5.33 29.45
CA VAL A 27 -1.98 -6.26 28.41
C VAL A 27 -2.90 -6.22 27.19
N ALA A 28 -4.21 -6.14 27.39
CA ALA A 28 -5.16 -6.02 26.28
C ALA A 28 -4.99 -4.68 25.54
N GLY A 29 -4.74 -3.59 26.26
CA GLY A 29 -4.52 -2.26 25.67
C GLY A 29 -3.24 -2.16 24.84
N SER A 30 -2.20 -2.91 25.17
CA SER A 30 -0.91 -2.86 24.45
C SER A 30 -0.90 -3.63 23.12
N ALA A 31 -1.89 -4.50 22.87
CA ALA A 31 -1.98 -5.27 21.62
C ALA A 31 -2.42 -4.42 20.41
N ALA A 32 -3.19 -3.35 20.64
CA ALA A 32 -3.71 -2.48 19.58
C ALA A 32 -2.63 -1.84 18.68
N PRO A 33 -1.57 -1.18 19.21
CA PRO A 33 -0.53 -0.59 18.36
C PRO A 33 0.26 -1.63 17.55
N ALA A 34 0.47 -2.84 18.07
CA ALA A 34 1.17 -3.91 17.34
C ALA A 34 0.38 -4.36 16.10
N MET A 35 -0.95 -4.46 16.20
CA MET A 35 -1.81 -4.80 15.06
C MET A 35 -1.80 -3.71 13.98
N GLN A 36 -1.75 -2.43 14.38
CA GLN A 36 -1.64 -1.32 13.43
C GLN A 36 -0.36 -1.39 12.60
N GLY A 37 0.79 -1.67 13.24
CA GLY A 37 2.06 -1.83 12.52
C GLY A 37 2.04 -2.98 11.51
N LEU A 38 1.41 -4.12 11.85
CA LEU A 38 1.26 -5.24 10.92
C LEU A 38 0.38 -4.87 9.72
N ILE A 39 -0.73 -4.16 9.93
CA ILE A 39 -1.61 -3.71 8.85
C ILE A 39 -0.87 -2.76 7.90
N ASP A 40 -0.14 -1.79 8.44
CA ASP A 40 0.64 -0.84 7.65
C ASP A 40 1.71 -1.55 6.80
N ALA A 41 2.41 -2.54 7.38
CA ALA A 41 3.40 -3.34 6.66
C ALA A 41 2.76 -4.14 5.50
N ARG A 42 1.59 -4.76 5.73
CA ARG A 42 0.86 -5.49 4.69
C ARG A 42 0.37 -4.58 3.57
N ARG A 43 -0.08 -3.36 3.90
CA ARG A 43 -0.47 -2.36 2.90
C ARG A 43 0.72 -1.92 2.05
N LEU A 44 1.86 -1.66 2.68
CA LEU A 44 3.11 -1.30 1.99
C LEU A 44 3.55 -2.42 1.03
N GLU A 45 3.59 -3.67 1.52
CA GLU A 45 3.96 -4.85 0.74
C GLU A 45 3.01 -5.10 -0.44
N GLY A 46 1.70 -4.95 -0.20
CA GLY A 46 0.67 -5.05 -1.23
C GLY A 46 0.83 -3.98 -2.32
N ALA A 47 1.03 -2.72 -1.93
CA ALA A 47 1.25 -1.62 -2.86
C ALA A 47 2.54 -1.78 -3.69
N ALA A 48 3.63 -2.25 -3.07
CA ALA A 48 4.88 -2.55 -3.76
C ALA A 48 4.73 -3.70 -4.77
N THR A 49 4.04 -4.77 -4.37
CA THR A 49 3.79 -5.94 -5.23
C THR A 49 2.87 -5.57 -6.39
N GLN A 50 1.84 -4.76 -6.14
CA GLN A 50 0.96 -4.24 -7.19
C GLN A 50 1.75 -3.39 -8.19
N LEU A 51 2.59 -2.46 -7.73
CA LEU A 51 3.42 -1.65 -8.62
C LEU A 51 4.38 -2.50 -9.46
N ALA A 52 5.04 -3.49 -8.85
CA ALA A 52 5.94 -4.39 -9.58
C ALA A 52 5.18 -5.19 -10.65
N THR A 53 3.98 -5.69 -10.32
CA THR A 53 3.09 -6.39 -11.25
C THR A 53 2.66 -5.47 -12.40
N ASP A 54 2.32 -4.22 -12.09
CA ASP A 54 1.88 -3.24 -13.07
C ASP A 54 3.02 -2.85 -14.02
N ILE A 55 4.27 -2.75 -13.54
CA ILE A 55 5.44 -2.53 -14.41
C ILE A 55 5.62 -3.68 -15.41
N GLN A 56 5.47 -4.94 -14.96
CA GLN A 56 5.54 -6.08 -15.87
C GLN A 56 4.38 -6.09 -16.86
N PHE A 57 3.18 -5.77 -16.37
CA PHE A 57 1.98 -5.65 -17.21
C PHE A 57 2.16 -4.61 -18.32
N ILE A 58 2.65 -3.41 -18.01
CA ILE A 58 2.87 -2.36 -19.03
C ILE A 58 3.82 -2.84 -20.12
N ARG A 59 4.91 -3.52 -19.72
CA ARG A 59 5.89 -4.05 -20.66
C ARG A 59 5.26 -5.07 -21.60
N SER A 60 4.51 -6.05 -21.06
CA SER A 60 3.83 -7.04 -21.89
C SER A 60 2.73 -6.43 -22.75
N GLU A 61 1.99 -5.46 -22.21
CA GLU A 61 0.89 -4.80 -22.92
C GLU A 61 1.40 -3.92 -24.06
N ALA A 62 2.52 -3.21 -23.87
CA ALA A 62 3.15 -2.43 -24.93
C ALA A 62 3.56 -3.33 -26.10
N VAL A 63 4.21 -4.46 -25.80
CA VAL A 63 4.60 -5.44 -26.82
C VAL A 63 3.38 -6.07 -27.49
N ALA A 64 2.36 -6.46 -26.72
CA ALA A 64 1.14 -7.08 -27.25
C ALA A 64 0.35 -6.13 -28.17
N ARG A 65 0.33 -4.84 -27.85
CA ARG A 65 -0.29 -3.79 -28.67
C ARG A 65 0.59 -3.30 -29.81
N ASN A 66 1.89 -3.62 -29.78
CA ASN A 66 2.91 -3.03 -30.64
C ASN A 66 2.83 -1.48 -30.66
N GLU A 67 2.55 -0.89 -29.50
CA GLU A 67 2.37 0.55 -29.29
C GLU A 67 3.13 0.99 -28.03
N PRO A 68 3.84 2.14 -28.06
CA PRO A 68 4.50 2.65 -26.88
C PRO A 68 3.50 3.05 -25.79
N LEU A 69 3.68 2.50 -24.60
CA LEU A 69 2.87 2.83 -23.42
C LEU A 69 3.68 3.65 -22.43
N ARG A 70 3.00 4.57 -21.76
CA ARG A 70 3.62 5.43 -20.77
C ARG A 70 2.99 5.22 -19.40
N LEU A 71 3.84 5.18 -18.39
CA LEU A 71 3.47 5.26 -16.98
C LEU A 71 3.69 6.70 -16.52
N SER A 72 2.63 7.42 -16.17
CA SER A 72 2.71 8.78 -15.62
C SER A 72 2.33 8.78 -14.15
N LEU A 73 3.11 9.50 -13.34
CA LEU A 73 2.98 9.56 -11.89
C LEU A 73 2.52 10.95 -11.48
N HIS A 74 1.56 11.01 -10.57
CA HIS A 74 1.01 12.26 -10.06
C HIS A 74 0.86 12.21 -8.54
N ASP A 75 1.32 13.27 -7.89
CA ASP A 75 1.01 13.55 -6.51
C ASP A 75 -0.29 14.36 -6.42
N THR A 76 -1.16 14.00 -5.49
CA THR A 76 -2.47 14.61 -5.29
C THR A 76 -2.66 14.98 -3.82
N ALA A 77 -3.60 15.87 -3.52
CA ALA A 77 -3.96 16.15 -2.12
C ALA A 77 -4.47 14.90 -1.37
N ALA A 78 -5.00 13.92 -2.09
CA ALA A 78 -5.56 12.68 -1.54
C ALA A 78 -4.54 11.53 -1.43
N GLY A 79 -3.28 11.74 -1.80
CA GLY A 79 -2.25 10.71 -1.85
C GLY A 79 -1.47 10.76 -3.16
N SER A 80 -1.10 9.60 -3.70
CA SER A 80 -0.36 9.51 -4.98
C SER A 80 -1.10 8.58 -5.94
N CYS A 81 -0.94 8.81 -7.23
CA CYS A 81 -1.55 7.95 -8.25
C CYS A 81 -0.62 7.81 -9.45
N TYR A 82 -0.84 6.73 -10.20
CA TYR A 82 -0.20 6.55 -11.49
C TYR A 82 -1.19 6.04 -12.51
N VAL A 83 -0.95 6.43 -13.75
CA VAL A 83 -1.77 6.06 -14.90
C VAL A 83 -0.88 5.49 -15.99
N ILE A 84 -1.32 4.37 -16.54
CA ILE A 84 -0.77 3.71 -17.71
C ILE A 84 -1.63 4.13 -18.89
N HIS A 85 -1.03 4.75 -19.90
CA HIS A 85 -1.75 5.31 -21.03
C HIS A 85 -0.92 5.31 -22.32
N THR A 86 -1.60 5.54 -23.44
CA THR A 86 -0.96 5.87 -24.72
C THR A 86 -0.70 7.38 -24.82
N GLY A 87 0.15 7.79 -25.75
CA GLY A 87 0.41 9.20 -26.03
C GLY A 87 1.48 9.85 -25.13
N ASP A 88 1.49 11.18 -25.11
CA ASP A 88 2.53 12.02 -24.49
C ASP A 88 2.39 12.18 -22.97
N ALA A 89 3.49 12.50 -22.30
CA ALA A 89 3.58 12.51 -20.83
C ALA A 89 2.60 13.42 -20.09
N GLY A 90 2.11 14.49 -20.74
CA GLY A 90 1.13 15.41 -20.16
C GLY A 90 -0.32 15.12 -20.56
N GLN A 91 -0.57 14.06 -21.33
CA GLN A 91 -1.90 13.84 -21.91
C GLN A 91 -2.89 13.15 -20.99
N CYS A 92 -2.42 12.48 -19.93
CA CYS A 92 -3.29 11.85 -18.94
C CYS A 92 -2.88 12.26 -17.52
N ASP A 93 -3.87 12.51 -16.67
CA ASP A 93 -3.70 12.71 -15.24
C ASP A 93 -4.69 11.88 -14.43
N CYS A 94 -4.40 11.70 -13.14
CA CYS A 94 -5.26 11.00 -12.20
C CYS A 94 -5.64 11.85 -10.98
N ALA A 95 -5.57 13.18 -11.12
CA ALA A 95 -5.66 14.14 -10.01
C ALA A 95 -7.06 14.25 -9.38
N ALA A 96 -8.11 14.07 -10.18
CA ALA A 96 -9.48 14.10 -9.69
C ALA A 96 -9.92 12.72 -9.13
N PRO A 97 -10.83 12.69 -8.14
CA PRO A 97 -11.51 11.46 -7.76
C PRO A 97 -12.36 10.96 -8.94
N GLY A 98 -12.02 9.79 -9.51
CA GLY A 98 -12.73 9.26 -10.68
C GLY A 98 -11.88 8.37 -11.58
N LEU A 99 -12.13 8.37 -12.89
CA LEU A 99 -11.22 7.75 -13.87
C LEU A 99 -10.04 8.69 -14.14
N ALA A 100 -8.97 8.20 -14.78
CA ALA A 100 -7.93 9.11 -15.24
C ALA A 100 -8.50 9.97 -16.37
N GLN A 101 -8.13 11.24 -16.41
CA GLN A 101 -8.55 12.17 -17.44
C GLN A 101 -7.48 12.21 -18.50
N CYS A 102 -7.83 11.78 -19.70
CA CYS A 102 -6.94 11.81 -20.86
C CYS A 102 -7.44 12.81 -21.89
N SER A 103 -6.51 13.43 -22.62
CA SER A 103 -6.78 14.44 -23.64
C SER A 103 -6.28 14.00 -25.02
N GLY A 104 -6.89 14.53 -26.07
CA GLY A 104 -6.55 14.19 -27.45
C GLY A 104 -6.85 12.73 -27.77
N ALA A 105 -5.87 12.04 -28.37
CA ALA A 105 -5.97 10.62 -28.74
C ALA A 105 -5.46 9.68 -27.63
N ALA A 106 -4.98 10.20 -26.50
CA ALA A 106 -4.48 9.39 -25.41
C ALA A 106 -5.59 8.55 -24.79
N GLN A 107 -5.30 7.28 -24.55
CA GLN A 107 -6.23 6.35 -23.90
C GLN A 107 -5.65 5.82 -22.60
N GLN A 108 -6.46 5.88 -21.55
CA GLN A 108 -6.15 5.22 -20.28
C GLN A 108 -6.24 3.70 -20.46
N ILE A 109 -5.19 2.99 -20.10
CA ILE A 109 -5.14 1.52 -20.06
C ILE A 109 -5.44 1.02 -18.64
N LYS A 110 -4.77 1.60 -17.65
CA LYS A 110 -4.94 1.24 -16.25
C LYS A 110 -4.55 2.40 -15.36
N THR A 111 -5.26 2.55 -14.23
CA THR A 111 -4.96 3.58 -13.23
C THR A 111 -5.00 2.95 -11.86
N ALA A 112 -4.04 3.31 -11.02
CA ALA A 112 -3.99 2.89 -9.63
C ALA A 112 -3.74 4.11 -8.74
N ARG A 113 -4.33 4.05 -7.54
CA ARG A 113 -4.24 5.11 -6.54
C ARG A 113 -3.76 4.52 -5.23
N LEU A 114 -2.85 5.23 -4.58
CA LEU A 114 -2.42 4.98 -3.22
C LEU A 114 -2.97 6.11 -2.35
N GLN A 115 -3.97 5.79 -1.53
CA GLN A 115 -4.68 6.79 -0.76
C GLN A 115 -3.86 7.22 0.46
N ALA A 116 -3.89 8.51 0.80
CA ALA A 116 -3.24 9.03 2.00
C ALA A 116 -3.74 8.31 3.28
N ALA A 117 -5.01 7.89 3.31
CA ALA A 117 -5.60 7.12 4.41
C ALA A 117 -4.93 5.76 4.62
N GLU A 118 -4.32 5.18 3.58
CA GLU A 118 -3.62 3.90 3.65
C GLU A 118 -2.19 4.05 4.19
N ARG A 119 -1.74 5.29 4.47
CA ARG A 119 -0.39 5.58 5.01
C ARG A 119 0.76 5.17 4.08
N VAL A 120 0.49 4.96 2.80
CA VAL A 120 1.46 4.60 1.77
C VAL A 120 1.46 5.67 0.67
N ARG A 121 2.64 6.03 0.17
CA ARG A 121 2.81 6.95 -0.96
C ARG A 121 3.85 6.42 -1.95
N LEU A 122 3.69 6.80 -3.21
CA LEU A 122 4.63 6.55 -4.27
C LEU A 122 5.57 7.74 -4.41
N GLN A 123 6.88 7.50 -4.44
CA GLN A 123 7.90 8.52 -4.69
C GLN A 123 8.69 8.10 -5.93
N ALA A 124 8.86 9.01 -6.88
CA ALA A 124 9.71 8.79 -8.03
C ALA A 124 10.58 10.01 -8.33
N ASN A 125 11.73 9.77 -8.96
CA ASN A 125 12.59 10.83 -9.48
C ASN A 125 12.23 11.23 -10.92
N VAL A 126 11.24 10.57 -11.53
CA VAL A 126 10.74 10.82 -12.88
C VAL A 126 9.23 11.00 -12.83
N GLY A 127 8.71 11.96 -13.60
CA GLY A 127 7.25 12.19 -13.69
C GLY A 127 6.54 11.21 -14.63
N SER A 128 7.26 10.62 -15.58
CA SER A 128 6.74 9.54 -16.42
C SER A 128 7.85 8.64 -16.96
N VAL A 129 7.50 7.43 -17.38
CA VAL A 129 8.39 6.45 -18.02
C VAL A 129 7.68 5.87 -19.25
N LEU A 130 8.31 5.98 -20.42
CA LEU A 130 7.86 5.40 -21.68
C LEU A 130 8.45 4.00 -21.85
N PHE A 131 7.61 3.03 -22.19
CA PHE A 131 7.99 1.65 -22.51
C PHE A 131 7.88 1.46 -24.02
N ASP A 132 9.02 1.22 -24.67
CA ASP A 132 9.11 0.98 -26.11
C ASP A 132 8.90 -0.51 -26.43
N PRO A 133 7.91 -0.88 -27.26
CA PRO A 133 7.61 -2.26 -27.58
C PRO A 133 8.65 -2.93 -28.49
N LEU A 134 9.36 -2.17 -29.31
CA LEU A 134 10.33 -2.69 -30.28
C LEU A 134 11.68 -2.95 -29.64
N HIS A 135 12.10 -2.04 -28.77
CA HIS A 135 13.43 -2.10 -28.15
C HIS A 135 13.39 -2.66 -26.72
N GLY A 136 12.21 -2.82 -26.12
CA GLY A 136 12.04 -3.27 -24.74
C GLY A 136 12.63 -2.32 -23.69
N THR A 137 12.84 -1.05 -24.06
CA THR A 137 13.49 -0.04 -23.23
C THR A 137 12.47 0.72 -22.37
N SER A 138 12.95 1.31 -21.27
CA SER A 138 12.18 2.22 -20.41
C SER A 138 12.88 3.57 -20.33
N THR A 139 12.23 4.64 -20.80
CA THR A 139 12.84 5.97 -20.96
C THR A 139 11.95 7.10 -20.42
N PRO A 140 12.47 8.01 -19.59
CA PRO A 140 13.78 7.96 -18.93
C PRO A 140 13.85 6.80 -17.92
N SER A 141 15.05 6.29 -17.68
CA SER A 141 15.27 5.38 -16.56
C SER A 141 15.09 6.14 -15.24
N GLY A 142 14.37 5.54 -14.30
CA GLY A 142 14.05 6.15 -13.03
C GLY A 142 13.84 5.12 -11.93
N THR A 143 13.76 5.62 -10.71
CA THR A 143 13.51 4.83 -9.50
C THR A 143 12.13 5.19 -8.99
N LEU A 144 11.28 4.17 -8.85
CA LEU A 144 9.98 4.28 -8.19
C LEU A 144 10.09 3.58 -6.84
N ARG A 145 9.70 4.27 -5.77
CA ARG A 145 9.73 3.78 -4.40
C ARG A 145 8.34 3.87 -3.80
N VAL A 146 7.87 2.78 -3.23
CA VAL A 146 6.69 2.79 -2.37
C VAL A 146 7.18 2.98 -0.94
N ILE A 147 6.74 4.04 -0.27
CA ILE A 147 7.18 4.39 1.08
C ILE A 147 5.99 4.52 2.03
N GLY A 148 6.15 3.99 3.23
CA GLY A 148 5.22 4.23 4.33
C GLY A 148 5.38 5.64 4.88
N THR A 149 4.32 6.17 5.49
CA THR A 149 4.37 7.48 6.18
C THR A 149 5.20 7.46 7.46
N ASN A 150 5.57 6.27 7.96
CA ASN A 150 6.38 6.08 9.17
C ASN A 150 7.89 5.90 8.92
N GLY A 151 8.37 6.07 7.69
CA GLY A 151 9.79 5.89 7.31
C GLY A 151 10.04 4.63 6.52
#